data_AF-A0A960CYB9-F1
#
_entry.id   AF-A0A960CYB9-F1
#
_cell.length_a   1.000
_cell.length_b   1.000
_cell.length_c   1.000
_cell.angle_alpha   90.00
_cell.angle_beta   90.00
_cell.angle_gamma   90.00
#
_symmetry.space_group_name_H-M   'P 1'
#
loop_
_entity.id
_entity.type
_entity.pdbx_description
1 polymer ?
#
loop_
_entity_poly.entity_id
_entity_poly.type
_entity_poly.pdbx_seq_one_letter_code
_entity_poly.pdbx_strand_id
1 'polypeptide(L)'
;TVTFGPDIEDFRKTTFQDPPDATLISQGAAAYRDTETARRTFDALSAAAQRCGTGSYGALLIGELKSDPQSLRIRPGNCGRDYRLKGSVLIEVTFCGLPDSVSEIVMTNIAKRIPG
;
A
#
# COMPACT_ATOMS: atom_id res chain seq x y z
N THR A 1 0.43 11.81 -0.17
CA THR A 1 -0.99 11.58 -0.51
C THR A 1 -1.23 11.44 -2.00
N VAL A 2 -0.38 11.95 -2.91
CA VAL A 2 -0.53 11.82 -4.38
C VAL A 2 -0.93 10.41 -4.84
N THR A 3 -0.34 9.35 -4.26
CA THR A 3 -0.67 7.94 -4.51
C THR A 3 -2.14 7.58 -4.30
N PHE A 4 -2.82 8.27 -3.37
CA PHE A 4 -4.21 8.03 -2.97
C PHE A 4 -5.20 8.95 -3.71
N GLY A 5 -4.73 9.71 -4.70
CA GLY A 5 -5.58 10.60 -5.49
C GLY A 5 -6.10 11.83 -4.73
N PRO A 6 -6.92 12.67 -5.39
CA PRO A 6 -7.46 13.90 -4.81
C PRO A 6 -8.73 13.68 -3.98
N ASP A 7 -9.44 12.57 -4.18
CA ASP A 7 -10.79 12.32 -3.64
C ASP A 7 -10.78 11.73 -2.21
N ILE A 8 -9.68 11.93 -1.47
CA ILE A 8 -9.52 11.44 -0.11
C ILE A 8 -10.39 12.28 0.85
N GLU A 9 -11.21 11.63 1.67
CA GLU A 9 -12.02 12.27 2.70
C GLU A 9 -11.26 12.33 4.05
N ASP A 10 -10.55 11.27 4.43
CA ASP A 10 -9.64 11.27 5.59
C ASP A 10 -8.40 10.42 5.30
N PHE A 11 -7.27 10.80 5.88
CA PHE A 11 -6.02 10.08 5.75
C PHE A 11 -5.28 10.01 7.08
N ARG A 12 -4.95 8.80 7.51
CA ARG A 12 -4.13 8.56 8.70
C ARG A 12 -2.89 7.79 8.30
N LYS A 13 -1.73 8.25 8.76
CA LYS A 13 -0.44 7.59 8.53
C LYS A 13 0.44 7.67 9.77
N THR A 14 1.16 6.59 10.06
CA THR A 14 2.15 6.53 11.12
C THR A 14 3.37 5.79 10.60
N THR A 15 4.55 6.25 10.99
CA THR A 15 5.83 5.65 10.61
C THR A 15 6.66 5.39 11.85
N PHE A 16 7.27 4.21 11.91
CA PHE A 16 8.16 3.75 12.97
C PHE A 16 9.47 3.29 12.32
N GLN A 17 10.59 3.56 12.99
CA GLN A 17 11.92 3.06 12.61
C GLN A 17 12.67 2.65 13.87
N ASP A 18 13.21 1.42 13.89
CA ASP A 18 14.05 0.94 14.99
C ASP A 18 14.84 -0.33 14.59
N PRO A 19 16.18 -0.27 14.47
CA PRO A 19 17.02 0.92 14.60
C PRO A 19 16.77 1.94 13.47
N PRO A 20 17.04 3.23 13.72
CA PRO A 20 17.02 4.25 12.67
C PRO A 20 17.85 3.84 11.46
N ASP A 21 17.37 4.16 10.25
CA ASP A 21 18.03 3.88 8.96
C ASP A 21 18.27 2.38 8.63
N ALA A 22 17.83 1.46 9.47
CA ALA A 22 17.98 0.01 9.26
C ALA A 22 16.65 -0.69 9.04
N THR A 23 15.65 -0.37 9.86
CA THR A 23 14.29 -0.91 9.70
C THR A 23 13.28 0.22 9.68
N LEU A 24 12.22 0.02 8.92
CA LEU A 24 11.12 0.96 8.82
C LEU A 24 9.82 0.22 8.63
N ILE A 25 8.76 0.71 9.27
CA ILE A 25 7.39 0.41 8.89
C ILE A 25 6.55 1.68 8.89
N SER A 26 5.81 1.86 7.81
CA SER A 26 4.98 3.01 7.54
C SER A 26 3.60 2.50 7.15
N GLN A 27 2.62 2.71 8.02
CA GLN A 27 1.25 2.24 7.84
C GLN A 27 0.33 3.43 7.62
N GLY A 28 -0.56 3.33 6.63
CA GLY A 28 -1.54 4.37 6.33
C GLY A 28 -2.86 3.82 5.83
N ALA A 29 -3.91 4.61 5.99
CA ALA A 29 -5.24 4.33 5.48
C ALA A 29 -5.87 5.62 4.96
N ALA A 30 -6.33 5.58 3.71
CA ALA A 30 -7.10 6.63 3.07
C ALA A 30 -8.57 6.19 2.98
N ALA A 31 -9.47 6.99 3.55
CA ALA A 31 -10.91 6.81 3.43
C ALA A 31 -11.45 7.67 2.28
N TYR A 32 -12.41 7.13 1.55
CA TYR A 32 -13.13 7.79 0.47
C TYR A 32 -14.62 7.83 0.80
N ARG A 33 -15.33 8.71 0.11
CA ARG A 33 -16.78 8.90 0.30
C ARG A 33 -17.59 7.64 0.00
N ASP A 34 -17.16 6.86 -0.98
CA ASP A 34 -17.83 5.65 -1.43
C ASP A 34 -16.85 4.57 -1.91
N THR A 35 -17.37 3.34 -2.03
CA THR A 35 -16.61 2.15 -2.43
C THR A 35 -16.13 2.24 -3.88
N GLU A 36 -16.88 2.89 -4.76
CA GLU A 36 -16.54 3.03 -6.18
C GLU A 36 -15.32 3.93 -6.38
N THR A 37 -15.25 5.04 -5.65
CA THR A 37 -14.11 5.96 -5.67
C THR A 37 -12.86 5.31 -5.09
N ALA A 38 -12.99 4.57 -4.00
CA ALA A 38 -11.88 3.79 -3.45
C ALA A 38 -11.40 2.71 -4.44
N ARG A 39 -12.33 2.01 -5.09
CA ARG A 39 -12.07 1.00 -6.13
C ARG A 39 -11.32 1.61 -7.32
N ARG A 40 -11.84 2.69 -7.91
CA ARG A 40 -11.21 3.38 -9.05
C ARG A 40 -9.81 3.86 -8.71
N THR A 41 -9.61 4.38 -7.50
CA THR A 41 -8.29 4.81 -7.03
C THR A 41 -7.31 3.64 -6.91
N PHE A 42 -7.75 2.52 -6.33
CA PHE A 42 -6.94 1.30 -6.26
C PHE A 42 -6.60 0.74 -7.65
N ASP A 43 -7.57 0.70 -8.57
CA ASP A 43 -7.35 0.19 -9.92
C ASP A 43 -6.36 1.08 -10.70
N ALA A 44 -6.46 2.40 -10.54
CA ALA A 44 -5.51 3.34 -11.13
C ALA A 44 -4.09 3.15 -10.56
N LEU A 45 -3.97 2.93 -9.25
CA LEU A 45 -2.71 2.64 -8.57
C LEU A 45 -2.10 1.32 -9.06
N SER A 46 -2.89 0.25 -9.11
CA SER A 46 -2.43 -1.06 -9.59
C SER A 46 -1.98 -0.98 -11.05
N ALA A 47 -2.75 -0.33 -11.91
CA ALA A 47 -2.37 -0.12 -13.30
C ALA A 47 -1.10 0.71 -13.43
N ALA A 48 -0.91 1.74 -12.59
CA ALA A 48 0.33 2.52 -12.56
C ALA A 48 1.54 1.67 -12.13
N ALA A 49 1.39 0.85 -11.07
CA ALA A 49 2.45 -0.04 -10.61
C ALA A 49 2.85 -1.07 -11.68
N GLN A 50 1.87 -1.64 -12.40
CA GLN A 50 2.14 -2.56 -13.51
C GLN A 50 2.90 -1.87 -14.65
N ARG A 51 2.47 -0.67 -15.06
CA ARG A 51 3.19 0.12 -16.09
C ARG A 51 4.61 0.49 -15.64
N CYS A 52 4.80 0.86 -14.39
CA CYS A 52 6.12 1.13 -13.84
C CYS A 52 6.99 -0.13 -13.81
N GLY A 53 6.39 -1.29 -13.51
CA GLY A 53 7.08 -2.58 -13.44
C GLY A 53 7.65 -3.04 -14.77
N THR A 54 7.04 -2.67 -15.90
CA THR A 54 7.54 -3.00 -17.25
C THR A 54 8.50 -1.95 -17.83
N GLY A 55 8.67 -0.82 -17.14
CA GLY A 55 9.59 0.25 -17.56
C GLY A 55 11.06 -0.03 -17.22
N SER A 56 11.96 0.82 -17.72
CA SER A 56 13.41 0.72 -17.50
C SER A 56 13.83 0.74 -16.02
N TYR A 57 13.02 1.34 -15.16
CA TYR A 57 13.25 1.39 -13.71
C TYR A 57 12.41 0.38 -12.91
N GLY A 58 11.66 -0.51 -13.58
CA GLY A 58 10.71 -1.42 -12.93
C GLY A 58 11.37 -2.33 -11.90
N ALA A 59 12.51 -2.93 -12.25
CA ALA A 59 13.27 -3.78 -11.33
C ALA A 59 13.72 -3.04 -10.06
N LEU A 60 14.03 -1.74 -10.16
CA LEU A 60 14.51 -0.92 -9.05
C LEU A 60 13.36 -0.39 -8.17
N LEU A 61 12.29 0.10 -8.80
CA LEU A 61 11.21 0.84 -8.12
C LEU A 61 10.01 -0.04 -7.72
N ILE A 62 9.79 -1.15 -8.43
CA ILE A 62 8.66 -2.06 -8.22
C ILE A 62 9.16 -3.42 -7.74
N GLY A 63 10.21 -3.96 -8.37
CA GLY A 63 10.71 -5.32 -8.10
C GLY A 63 9.66 -6.37 -8.44
N GLU A 64 9.48 -7.37 -7.56
CA GLU A 64 8.37 -8.32 -7.71
C GLU A 64 7.04 -7.61 -7.52
N LEU A 65 6.09 -7.83 -8.43
CA LEU A 65 4.73 -7.31 -8.35
C LEU A 65 3.73 -8.46 -8.34
N LYS A 66 2.80 -8.42 -7.39
CA LYS A 66 1.60 -9.25 -7.37
C LYS A 66 0.38 -8.36 -7.20
N SER A 67 -0.63 -8.54 -8.02
CA SER A 67 -1.90 -7.82 -7.91
C SER A 67 -3.07 -8.76 -8.09
N ASP A 68 -4.10 -8.53 -7.31
CA ASP A 68 -5.44 -9.09 -7.46
C ASP A 68 -6.46 -7.93 -7.39
N PRO A 69 -7.79 -8.19 -7.47
CA PRO A 69 -8.78 -7.13 -7.42
C PRO A 69 -8.77 -6.30 -6.14
N GLN A 70 -8.20 -6.74 -5.01
CA GLN A 70 -8.23 -5.99 -3.75
C GLN A 70 -6.87 -5.82 -3.11
N SER A 71 -5.82 -6.45 -3.64
CA SER A 71 -4.47 -6.34 -3.10
C SER A 71 -3.44 -6.06 -4.18
N LEU A 72 -2.44 -5.27 -3.81
CA LEU A 72 -1.26 -4.99 -4.62
C LEU A 72 -0.05 -5.09 -3.72
N ARG A 73 0.93 -5.90 -4.10
CA ARG A 73 2.19 -6.10 -3.39
C ARG A 73 3.33 -5.80 -4.34
N ILE A 74 4.25 -4.95 -3.91
CA ILE A 74 5.49 -4.66 -4.63
C ILE A 74 6.70 -4.90 -3.71
N ARG A 75 7.83 -5.35 -4.27
CA ARG A 75 9.04 -5.75 -3.52
C ARG A 75 10.32 -5.16 -4.13
N PRO A 76 10.55 -3.85 -3.99
CA PRO A 76 11.81 -3.23 -4.40
C PRO A 76 12.92 -3.45 -3.36
N GLY A 77 14.01 -4.11 -3.75
CA GLY A 77 15.19 -4.29 -2.89
C GLY A 77 14.89 -5.03 -1.59
N ASN A 78 15.29 -4.46 -0.45
CA ASN A 78 15.01 -4.99 0.90
C ASN A 78 13.73 -4.41 1.52
N CYS A 79 12.85 -3.82 0.69
CA CYS A 79 11.60 -3.22 1.10
C CYS A 79 10.40 -3.90 0.45
N GLY A 80 9.26 -3.75 1.08
CA GLY A 80 7.96 -4.09 0.51
C GLY A 80 6.98 -2.95 0.66
N ARG A 81 6.01 -2.91 -0.25
CA ARG A 81 4.85 -2.04 -0.12
C ARG A 81 3.61 -2.80 -0.53
N ASP A 82 2.72 -2.94 0.43
CA ASP A 82 1.47 -3.65 0.28
C ASP A 82 0.32 -2.64 0.34
N TYR A 83 -0.64 -2.82 -0.54
CA TYR A 83 -1.90 -2.12 -0.55
C TYR A 83 -3.04 -3.10 -0.43
N ARG A 84 -4.10 -2.70 0.29
CA ARG A 84 -5.34 -3.47 0.38
C ARG A 84 -6.54 -2.55 0.35
N LEU A 85 -7.47 -2.84 -0.55
CA LEU A 85 -8.78 -2.23 -0.61
C LEU A 85 -9.75 -2.98 0.32
N LYS A 86 -10.46 -2.25 1.18
CA LYS A 86 -11.58 -2.79 1.97
C LYS A 86 -12.68 -1.74 2.08
N GLY A 87 -13.86 -2.04 1.53
CA GLY A 87 -14.96 -1.08 1.50
C GLY A 87 -14.55 0.22 0.79
N SER A 88 -14.75 1.36 1.44
CA SER A 88 -14.33 2.68 0.96
C SER A 88 -12.95 3.10 1.52
N VAL A 89 -12.08 2.15 1.90
CA VAL A 89 -10.77 2.45 2.49
C VAL A 89 -9.64 1.74 1.72
N LEU A 90 -8.60 2.49 1.37
CA LEU A 90 -7.35 1.97 0.81
C LEU A 90 -6.25 2.03 1.87
N ILE A 91 -5.74 0.87 2.26
CA ILE A 91 -4.66 0.72 3.23
C ILE A 91 -3.34 0.60 2.48
N GLU A 92 -2.28 1.23 2.99
CA GLU A 92 -0.88 1.07 2.57
C GLU A 92 -0.03 0.64 3.76
N VAL A 93 0.80 -0.38 3.59
CA VAL A 93 1.88 -0.70 4.51
C VAL A 93 3.18 -0.77 3.71
N THR A 94 4.09 0.17 3.99
CA THR A 94 5.47 0.14 3.48
C THR A 94 6.38 -0.35 4.60
N PHE A 95 7.29 -1.26 4.29
CA PHE A 95 8.24 -1.79 5.26
C PHE A 95 9.61 -2.01 4.61
N CYS A 96 10.69 -1.85 5.38
CA CYS A 96 12.07 -2.09 4.94
C CYS A 96 12.84 -2.77 6.06
N GLY A 97 13.70 -3.74 5.70
CA GLY A 97 14.50 -4.48 6.69
C GLY A 97 13.66 -5.38 7.63
N LEU A 98 12.40 -5.64 7.28
CA LEU A 98 11.45 -6.45 8.04
C LEU A 98 10.92 -7.59 7.14
N PRO A 99 10.54 -8.74 7.70
CA PRO A 99 9.93 -9.81 6.92
C PRO A 99 8.49 -9.47 6.51
N ASP A 100 8.05 -10.03 5.38
CA ASP A 100 6.71 -9.85 4.81
C ASP A 100 5.56 -10.11 5.82
N SER A 101 5.77 -11.04 6.76
CA SER A 101 4.78 -11.37 7.79
C SER A 101 4.40 -10.17 8.67
N VAL A 102 5.31 -9.22 8.89
CA VAL A 102 5.02 -8.00 9.68
C VAL A 102 4.00 -7.14 8.95
N SER A 103 4.15 -6.97 7.64
CA SER A 103 3.19 -6.23 6.81
C SER A 103 1.82 -6.90 6.83
N GLU A 104 1.78 -8.23 6.71
CA GLU A 104 0.52 -8.99 6.75
C GLU A 104 -0.21 -8.83 8.10
N ILE A 105 0.51 -8.89 9.22
CA ILE A 105 -0.05 -8.69 10.56
C ILE A 105 -0.62 -7.29 10.70
N VAL A 106 0.14 -6.26 10.31
CA VAL A 106 -0.29 -4.85 10.40
C VAL A 106 -1.50 -4.59 9.51
N MET A 107 -1.44 -5.01 8.25
CA MET A 107 -2.53 -4.91 7.28
C MET A 107 -3.82 -5.56 7.82
N THR A 108 -3.69 -6.76 8.39
CA THR A 108 -4.81 -7.49 8.99
C THR A 108 -5.40 -6.73 10.19
N ASN A 109 -4.57 -6.17 11.05
CA ASN A 109 -5.03 -5.41 12.22
C ASN A 109 -5.72 -4.10 11.84
N ILE A 110 -5.26 -3.40 10.80
CA ILE A 110 -5.93 -2.22 10.26
C ILE A 110 -7.28 -2.61 9.63
N ALA A 111 -7.28 -3.63 8.77
CA ALA A 111 -8.49 -4.10 8.07
C ALA A 111 -9.61 -4.54 9.03
N LYS A 112 -9.27 -5.10 10.20
CA LYS A 112 -10.23 -5.46 11.26
C LYS A 112 -10.98 -4.26 11.85
N ARG A 113 -10.42 -3.05 11.77
CA ARG A 113 -11.03 -1.81 12.29
C ARG A 113 -11.88 -1.07 11.27
N ILE A 114 -11.88 -1.53 10.01
CA ILE A 114 -12.66 -0.93 8.92
C ILE A 114 -13.98 -1.71 8.79
N PRO A 115 -15.14 -1.04 8.85
CA PRO A 115 -16.46 -1.67 8.66
C PRO A 115 -16.65 -2.26 7.25
N GLY A 116 -17.56 -3.24 7.15
CA GLY A 116 -17.76 -4.07 5.95
C GLY A 116 -16.77 -5.22 5.85
#